data_AF-A0A0F8V9H6-F1
#
_entry.id   AF-A0A0F8V9H6-F1
#
_cell.length_a   1.000
_cell.length_b   1.000
_cell.length_c   1.000
_cell.angle_alpha   90.00
_cell.angle_beta   90.00
_cell.angle_gamma   90.00
#
_symmetry.space_group_name_H-M   'P 1'
#
loop_
_entity.id
_entity.type
_entity.pdbx_description
1 polymer ?
#
loop_
_entity_poly.entity_id
_entity_poly.type
_entity_poly.pdbx_seq_one_letter_code
_entity_poly.pdbx_strand_id
1 'polypeptide(L)'
;MLKTEVEKKISRVLYDLGFPQLDEVREPIVDKFIRVQHWLRESSKYSTIGRLTPIIIYIYLTLHNFKIDKSKLISVSSISHSEFYNFFYQLNYYISRLCS
;
A
#
# COMPACT_ATOMS: atom_id res chain seq x y z
N MET A 1 -0.98 7.42 -15.14
CA MET A 1 -1.02 8.11 -13.82
C MET A 1 0.34 8.75 -13.56
N LEU A 2 0.42 9.97 -13.02
CA LEU A 2 1.71 10.66 -12.86
C LEU A 2 2.48 10.11 -11.65
N LYS A 3 3.74 9.69 -11.85
CA LYS A 3 4.66 9.21 -10.78
C LYS A 3 4.74 10.21 -9.61
N THR A 4 4.77 11.50 -9.92
CA THR A 4 4.81 12.59 -8.93
C THR A 4 3.62 12.59 -7.97
N GLU A 5 2.42 12.21 -8.43
CA GLU A 5 1.23 12.14 -7.55
C GLU A 5 1.29 10.94 -6.61
N VAL A 6 1.88 9.83 -7.06
CA VAL A 6 2.16 8.65 -6.23
C VAL A 6 3.17 8.99 -5.14
N GLU A 7 4.27 9.64 -5.52
CA GLU A 7 5.33 10.08 -4.60
C GLU A 7 4.80 11.00 -3.52
N LYS A 8 4.00 12.01 -3.89
CA LYS A 8 3.37 12.94 -2.94
C LYS A 8 2.46 12.20 -1.96
N LYS A 9 1.60 11.31 -2.46
CA LYS A 9 0.66 10.58 -1.60
C LYS A 9 1.37 9.62 -0.65
N ILE A 10 2.37 8.88 -1.13
CA ILE A 10 3.18 7.99 -0.29
C ILE A 10 3.94 8.79 0.76
N SER A 11 4.59 9.89 0.38
CA SER A 11 5.33 10.75 1.30
C SER A 11 4.44 11.25 2.44
N ARG A 12 3.23 11.73 2.09
CA ARG A 12 2.27 12.19 3.09
C ARG A 12 1.88 11.09 4.07
N VAL A 13 1.54 9.89 3.58
CA VAL A 13 1.14 8.79 4.45
C VAL A 13 2.30 8.32 5.35
N LEU A 14 3.52 8.24 4.82
CA LEU A 14 4.71 7.88 5.61
C LEU A 14 5.01 8.93 6.68
N TYR A 15 4.89 10.21 6.34
CA TYR A 15 5.04 11.32 7.29
C TYR A 15 4.01 11.24 8.41
N ASP A 16 2.73 11.07 8.07
CA ASP A 16 1.63 10.97 9.04
C ASP A 16 1.80 9.74 9.96
N LEU A 17 2.41 8.66 9.45
CA LEU A 17 2.77 7.48 10.24
C LEU A 17 3.96 7.72 11.19
N GLY A 18 4.80 8.71 10.92
CA GLY A 18 5.97 9.06 11.73
C GLY A 18 7.27 8.39 11.24
N PHE A 19 7.37 8.04 9.95
CA PHE A 19 8.60 7.47 9.40
C PHE A 19 9.61 8.58 9.04
N PRO A 20 10.81 8.61 9.68
CA PRO A 20 11.78 9.70 9.51
C PRO A 20 12.67 9.57 8.27
N GLN A 21 12.88 8.36 7.75
CA GLN A 21 13.75 8.07 6.59
C GLN A 21 12.94 8.06 5.30
N LEU A 22 12.35 9.21 4.96
CA LEU A 22 11.35 9.32 3.89
C LEU A 22 11.90 8.88 2.53
N ASP A 23 13.12 9.23 2.14
CA ASP A 23 13.58 8.97 0.77
C ASP A 23 13.98 7.50 0.55
N GLU A 24 14.76 6.90 1.46
CA GLU A 24 15.20 5.50 1.38
C GLU A 24 14.04 4.50 1.39
N VAL A 25 12.96 4.85 2.11
CA VAL A 25 11.75 4.03 2.21
C VAL A 25 10.76 4.36 1.08
N ARG A 26 10.61 5.62 0.68
CA ARG A 26 9.62 6.05 -0.32
C ARG A 26 9.91 5.48 -1.69
N GLU A 27 11.13 5.61 -2.21
CA GLU A 27 11.44 5.18 -3.58
C GLU A 27 11.08 3.71 -3.84
N PRO A 28 11.50 2.75 -3.00
CA PRO A 28 11.11 1.36 -3.16
C PRO A 28 9.59 1.12 -3.12
N ILE A 29 8.86 1.88 -2.30
CA ILE A 29 7.39 1.80 -2.21
C ILE A 29 6.75 2.34 -3.49
N VAL A 30 7.24 3.46 -4.03
CA VAL A 30 6.75 4.04 -5.30
C VAL A 30 6.95 3.06 -6.45
N ASP A 31 8.13 2.44 -6.55
CA ASP A 31 8.43 1.48 -7.61
C ASP A 31 7.54 0.23 -7.50
N LYS A 32 7.36 -0.31 -6.28
CA LYS A 32 6.44 -1.41 -6.04
C LYS A 32 5.00 -1.03 -6.36
N PHE A 33 4.58 0.18 -6.02
CA PHE A 33 3.26 0.70 -6.34
C PHE A 33 3.03 0.67 -7.86
N ILE A 34 3.94 1.25 -8.65
CA ILE A 34 3.80 1.35 -10.11
C ILE A 34 3.73 -0.04 -10.74
N ARG A 35 4.57 -0.96 -10.27
CA ARG A 35 4.56 -2.36 -10.72
C ARG A 35 3.24 -3.04 -10.38
N VAL A 36 2.82 -3.03 -9.12
CA VAL A 36 1.57 -3.70 -8.71
C VAL A 36 0.36 -3.10 -9.42
N GLN A 37 0.32 -1.78 -9.59
CA GLN A 37 -0.77 -1.12 -10.30
C GLN A 37 -0.92 -1.64 -11.73
N HIS A 38 0.18 -1.86 -12.46
CA HIS A 38 0.14 -2.42 -13.81
C HIS A 38 -0.46 -3.83 -13.88
N TRP A 39 -0.38 -4.60 -12.80
CA TRP A 39 -0.97 -5.94 -12.71
C TRP A 39 -2.43 -5.94 -12.27
N LEU A 40 -2.90 -4.84 -11.68
CA LEU A 40 -4.30 -4.70 -11.30
C LEU A 40 -5.14 -4.39 -12.54
N ARG A 41 -6.26 -5.09 -12.69
CA ARG A 41 -7.29 -4.73 -13.68
C ARG A 41 -7.76 -3.31 -13.40
N GLU A 42 -8.01 -2.53 -14.46
CA GLU A 42 -8.49 -1.14 -14.32
C GLU A 42 -9.77 -1.05 -13.48
N SER A 43 -10.67 -2.03 -13.63
CA SER A 43 -11.92 -2.16 -12.86
C SER A 43 -11.73 -2.57 -11.39
N SER A 44 -10.51 -2.88 -10.97
CA SER A 44 -10.23 -3.17 -9.57
C SER A 44 -10.53 -1.95 -8.73
N LYS A 45 -11.35 -2.12 -7.68
CA LYS A 45 -11.59 -1.04 -6.71
C LYS A 45 -10.31 -0.53 -6.04
N TYR A 46 -9.23 -1.30 -6.09
CA TYR A 46 -7.91 -0.97 -5.53
C TYR A 46 -6.94 -0.40 -6.58
N SER A 47 -7.37 -0.10 -7.81
CA SER A 47 -6.48 0.46 -8.85
C SER A 47 -6.13 1.94 -8.65
N THR A 48 -6.86 2.64 -7.76
CA THR A 48 -6.68 4.07 -7.50
C THR A 48 -5.52 4.35 -6.54
N ILE A 49 -4.87 5.51 -6.68
CA ILE A 49 -3.79 5.97 -5.78
C ILE A 49 -4.22 5.85 -4.32
N GLY A 50 -5.36 6.46 -3.98
CA GLY A 50 -5.81 6.57 -2.60
C GLY A 50 -6.00 5.23 -1.91
N ARG A 51 -6.44 4.19 -2.64
CA ARG A 51 -6.70 2.87 -2.08
C ARG A 51 -5.48 1.95 -2.15
N LEU A 52 -4.68 2.02 -3.21
CA LEU A 52 -3.50 1.18 -3.34
C LEU A 52 -2.36 1.64 -2.43
N THR A 53 -2.20 2.95 -2.20
CA THR A 53 -1.13 3.51 -1.38
C THR A 53 -1.02 2.86 0.01
N PRO A 54 -2.08 2.83 0.85
CA PRO A 54 -1.97 2.22 2.18
C PRO A 54 -1.65 0.73 2.13
N ILE A 55 -2.14 0.02 1.11
CA ILE A 55 -1.88 -1.42 0.93
C ILE A 55 -0.40 -1.67 0.64
N ILE A 56 0.18 -0.93 -0.32
CA ILE A 56 1.59 -1.11 -0.72
C ILE A 56 2.53 -0.68 0.42
N ILE A 57 2.22 0.42 1.12
CA ILE A 57 2.96 0.85 2.30
C ILE A 57 2.96 -0.25 3.37
N TYR A 58 1.78 -0.79 3.70
CA TYR A 58 1.68 -1.85 4.68
C TYR A 58 2.50 -3.09 4.31
N ILE A 59 2.35 -3.57 3.07
CA ILE A 59 3.07 -4.75 2.59
C ILE A 59 4.58 -4.53 2.66
N TYR A 60 5.06 -3.40 2.14
CA TYR A 60 6.49 -3.09 2.13
C TYR A 60 7.05 -3.05 3.55
N LEU A 61 6.47 -2.23 4.41
CA LEU A 61 6.96 -2.04 5.76
C LEU A 61 6.88 -3.35 6.58
N THR A 62 5.83 -4.15 6.39
CA THR A 62 5.69 -5.45 7.06
C THR A 62 6.77 -6.44 6.60
N LEU A 63 7.05 -6.52 5.29
CA LEU A 63 8.10 -7.40 4.74
C LEU A 63 9.51 -6.97 5.18
N HIS A 64 9.70 -5.69 5.51
CA HIS A 64 10.96 -5.14 6.00
C HIS A 64 11.00 -5.05 7.54
N ASN A 65 10.12 -5.75 8.26
CA ASN A 65 10.07 -5.83 9.73
C ASN A 65 9.85 -4.49 10.45
N PHE A 66 9.27 -3.49 9.79
CA PHE A 66 8.83 -2.28 10.47
C PHE A 66 7.52 -2.54 11.23
N LYS A 67 7.46 -2.10 12.48
CA LYS A 67 6.22 -2.14 13.26
C LYS A 67 5.28 -1.04 12.76
N ILE A 68 4.08 -1.43 12.32
CA ILE A 68 3.07 -0.50 11.80
C ILE A 68 1.84 -0.57 12.67
N ASP A 69 1.34 0.59 13.08
CA ASP A 69 -0.01 0.72 13.61
C ASP A 69 -1.00 0.72 12.43
N LYS A 70 -1.71 -0.40 12.27
CA LYS A 70 -2.71 -0.58 11.19
C LYS A 70 -3.85 0.40 11.32
N SER A 71 -4.32 0.67 12.54
CA SER A 71 -5.43 1.58 12.79
C SER A 71 -5.02 3.00 12.39
N LYS A 72 -3.79 3.41 12.73
CA LYS A 72 -3.22 4.69 12.30
C LYS A 72 -3.08 4.77 10.78
N LEU A 73 -2.55 3.74 10.13
CA LEU A 73 -2.44 3.69 8.67
C LEU A 73 -3.79 3.85 7.99
N ILE A 74 -4.81 3.16 8.50
CA ILE A 74 -6.18 3.25 7.98
C ILE A 74 -6.73 4.66 8.22
N SER A 75 -6.54 5.26 9.41
CA SER A 75 -7.05 6.61 9.71
C SER A 75 -6.42 7.73 8.88
N VAL A 76 -5.15 7.59 8.48
CA VAL A 76 -4.44 8.60 7.67
C VAL A 76 -4.56 8.36 6.16
N SER A 77 -5.27 7.31 5.75
CA SER A 77 -5.45 6.95 4.35
C SER A 77 -6.91 7.00 3.92
N SER A 78 -7.16 6.78 2.63
CA SER A 78 -8.49 6.91 2.03
C SER A 78 -9.21 5.55 1.90
N ILE A 79 -8.85 4.57 2.75
CA ILE A 79 -9.40 3.22 2.72
C ILE A 79 -10.13 2.91 4.03
N SER A 80 -11.26 2.21 3.97
CA SER A 80 -11.94 1.71 5.16
C SER A 80 -11.25 0.48 5.74
N HIS A 81 -11.51 0.20 7.03
CA HIS A 81 -11.08 -1.06 7.66
C HIS A 81 -11.53 -2.29 6.85
N SER A 82 -12.80 -2.33 6.45
CA SER A 82 -13.35 -3.45 5.67
C SER A 82 -12.67 -3.63 4.32
N GLU A 83 -12.34 -2.55 3.61
CA GLU A 83 -11.63 -2.64 2.34
C GLU A 83 -10.20 -3.15 2.53
N PHE A 84 -9.51 -2.66 3.56
CA PHE A 84 -8.16 -3.09 3.89
C PHE A 84 -8.10 -4.59 4.19
N TYR A 85 -8.92 -5.08 5.13
CA TYR A 85 -8.94 -6.50 5.47
C TYR A 85 -9.41 -7.40 4.32
N ASN A 86 -10.39 -6.96 3.53
CA ASN A 86 -10.84 -7.70 2.36
C ASN A 86 -9.72 -7.88 1.32
N PHE A 87 -8.87 -6.86 1.11
CA PHE A 87 -7.71 -7.01 0.23
C PHE A 87 -6.79 -8.14 0.70
N PHE A 88 -6.41 -8.16 1.99
CA PHE A 88 -5.50 -9.18 2.51
C PHE A 88 -6.14 -10.57 2.54
N TYR A 89 -7.45 -10.65 2.77
CA TYR A 89 -8.18 -11.92 2.64
C TYR A 89 -8.07 -12.47 1.21
N GLN A 90 -8.32 -11.63 0.19
CA GLN A 90 -8.19 -12.03 -1.22
C GLN A 90 -6.76 -12.41 -1.59
N LEU A 91 -5.78 -11.64 -1.10
CA LEU A 91 -4.36 -11.91 -1.32
C LEU A 91 -3.95 -13.25 -0.72
N ASN A 92 -4.33 -13.52 0.54
CA ASN A 92 -4.03 -14.78 1.21
C ASN A 92 -4.71 -15.95 0.49
N TYR A 93 -5.98 -15.80 0.12
CA TYR A 93 -6.69 -16.83 -0.64
C TYR A 93 -5.99 -17.15 -1.97
N TYR A 94 -5.52 -16.12 -2.68
CA TYR A 94 -4.77 -16.30 -3.93
C TYR A 94 -3.42 -17.01 -3.70
N ILE A 95 -2.65 -16.59 -2.70
CA ILE A 95 -1.35 -17.21 -2.36
C ILE A 95 -1.56 -18.67 -1.95
N SER A 96 -2.51 -18.96 -1.07
CA SER A 96 -2.82 -20.32 -0.63
C SER A 96 -3.13 -21.25 -1.80
N ARG A 97 -3.83 -20.76 -2.83
CA ARG A 97 -4.13 -21.52 -4.05
C ARG A 97 -2.94 -21.75 -4.98
N LEU A 98 -1.90 -20.93 -4.90
CA LEU A 98 -0.67 -21.14 -5.66
C LEU A 98 0.29 -22.11 -4.96
N CYS A 99 0.21 -22.19 -3.64
CA CYS A 99 1.02 -23.08 -2.82
C CYS A 99 0.37 -24.45 -2.52
N SER A 100 -0.86 -24.67 -2.99
CA SER A 100 -1.60 -25.93 -2.93
C SER A 100 -1.46 -26.72 -4.22
#